data_AF-A0A3D5NCU6-F1
#
_entry.id   AF-A0A3D5NCU6-F1
#
_cell.length_a   1.000
_cell.length_b   1.000
_cell.length_c   1.000
_cell.angle_alpha   90.00
_cell.angle_beta   90.00
_cell.angle_gamma   90.00
#
_symmetry.space_group_name_H-M   'P 1'
#
loop_
_entity.id
_entity.type
_entity.pdbx_description
1 polymer ?
#
loop_
_entity_poly.entity_id
_entity_poly.type
_entity_poly.pdbx_seq_one_letter_code
_entity_poly.pdbx_strand_id
1 'polypeptide(L)' 'GEVSYIRDLGASIEMYLSVAGQQITAITTPSDRPDIAAGDAVSVHFPKDACVVLGDA' A
#
# COMPACT_ATOMS: atom_id res chain seq x y z
N GLY A 1 -1.09 5.74 -8.18
CA GLY A 1 -1.65 4.38 -8.30
C GLY A 1 -3.13 4.43 -8.04
N GLU A 2 -3.77 3.27 -8.06
CA GLU A 2 -5.19 3.10 -7.76
C GLU A 2 -5.36 2.07 -6.65
N VAL A 3 -6.28 2.31 -5.72
CA VAL A 3 -6.63 1.34 -4.67
C VAL A 3 -7.50 0.25 -5.27
N SER A 4 -7.01 -0.98 -5.35
CA SER A 4 -7.79 -2.09 -5.91
C SER A 4 -8.67 -2.77 -4.86
N TYR A 5 -8.19 -2.89 -3.62
CA TYR A 5 -8.91 -3.57 -2.55
C TYR A 5 -8.40 -3.13 -1.18
N ILE A 6 -9.32 -3.06 -0.20
CA ILE A 6 -9.00 -2.78 1.20
C ILE A 6 -9.58 -3.91 2.06
N ARG A 7 -8.75 -4.46 2.94
CA ARG A 7 -9.11 -5.54 3.86
C ARG A 7 -8.82 -5.14 5.29
N ASP A 8 -9.86 -5.14 6.13
CA ASP A 8 -9.74 -4.98 7.57
C ASP A 8 -9.55 -6.36 8.23
N LEU A 9 -8.51 -6.49 9.04
CA LEU A 9 -8.14 -7.71 9.77
C LEU A 9 -8.29 -7.55 11.29
N GLY A 10 -8.91 -6.46 11.75
CA GLY A 10 -9.06 -6.11 13.14
C GLY A 10 -7.81 -5.44 13.73
N ALA A 11 -6.66 -6.12 13.70
CA ALA A 11 -5.39 -5.56 14.22
C ALA A 11 -4.63 -4.72 13.18
N SER A 12 -4.89 -4.94 11.89
CA SER A 12 -4.26 -4.23 10.79
C SER A 12 -5.25 -4.04 9.65
N ILE A 13 -4.94 -3.08 8.79
CA ILE A 13 -5.64 -2.84 7.54
C ILE A 13 -4.64 -3.02 6.42
N GLU A 14 -4.96 -3.94 5.51
CA GLU A 14 -4.19 -4.17 4.30
C GLU A 14 -4.86 -3.48 3.11
N MET A 15 -4.06 -2.78 2.33
CA MET A 15 -4.49 -2.05 1.14
C MET A 15 -3.68 -2.57 -0.04
N TYR A 16 -4.38 -3.01 -1.08
CA TYR A 16 -3.78 -3.44 -2.32
C TYR A 16 -3.88 -2.30 -3.33
N LEU A 17 -2.75 -1.96 -3.94
CA LEU A 17 -2.61 -0.82 -4.83
C LEU A 17 -2.03 -1.28 -6.17
N SER A 18 -2.59 -0.79 -7.27
CA SER A 18 -1.96 -0.89 -8.58
C SER A 18 -1.09 0.34 -8.83
N VAL A 19 0.22 0.15 -8.97
CA VAL A 19 1.19 1.22 -9.17
C VAL A 19 2.10 0.84 -10.33
N ALA A 20 2.01 1.57 -11.44
CA ALA A 20 2.85 1.35 -12.62
C ALA A 20 2.87 -0.12 -13.12
N GLY A 21 1.73 -0.82 -13.04
CA GLY A 21 1.60 -2.23 -13.43
C GLY A 21 2.07 -3.24 -12.38
N GLN A 22 2.58 -2.78 -11.23
CA GLN A 22 2.94 -3.62 -10.10
C GLN A 22 1.88 -3.55 -9.01
N GLN A 23 1.55 -4.70 -8.42
CA GLN A 23 0.74 -4.74 -7.20
C GLN A 23 1.63 -4.41 -6.00
N ILE A 24 1.23 -3.43 -5.21
CA ILE A 24 1.85 -3.04 -3.95
C ILE A 24 0.87 -3.33 -2.82
N THR A 25 1.36 -3.93 -1.73
CA THR A 25 0.59 -4.10 -0.50
C THR A 25 1.09 -3.09 0.52
N ALA A 26 0.19 -2.24 1.02
CA ALA A 26 0.45 -1.35 2.14
C ALA A 26 -0.30 -1.86 3.38
N ILE A 27 0.33 -1.78 4.55
CA ILE A 27 -0.23 -2.23 5.81
C ILE A 27 -0.18 -1.07 6.79
N THR A 28 -1.27 -0.84 7.50
CA THR A 28 -1.37 0.18 8.55
C THR A 28 -2.18 -0.34 9.73
N THR A 29 -2.13 0.39 10.84
CA THR A 29 -3.04 0.14 11.97
C THR A 29 -4.40 0.77 11.69
N PRO A 30 -5.50 0.31 12.33
CA PRO A 30 -6.80 0.97 12.19
C PRO A 30 -6.78 2.45 12.58
N SER A 31 -5.95 2.83 13.56
CA SER A 31 -5.82 4.23 14.01
C SER A 31 -5.11 5.13 13.01
N ASP A 32 -4.20 4.57 12.20
CA ASP A 32 -3.43 5.30 11.18
C ASP A 32 -4.01 5.10 9.77
N ARG A 33 -5.28 4.67 9.69
CA ARG A 33 -5.95 4.42 8.41
C ARG A 33 -6.21 5.75 7.67
N PRO A 34 -5.74 5.89 6.42
CA PRO A 34 -6.14 7.03 5.59
C PRO A 34 -7.60 6.91 5.14
N ASP A 35 -8.23 8.06 4.92
CA ASP A 35 -9.60 8.14 4.38
C ASP A 35 -9.60 7.91 2.86
N ILE A 36 -9.58 6.63 2.46
CA ILE A 36 -9.59 6.15 1.07
C ILE A 36 -10.48 4.92 0.92
N ALA A 37 -10.94 4.69 -0.31
CA ALA A 37 -11.74 3.56 -0.75
C ALA A 37 -11.17 2.89 -2.02
N ALA A 38 -11.70 1.72 -2.38
CA ALA A 38 -11.37 1.07 -3.64
C ALA A 38 -11.81 1.93 -4.84
N GLY A 39 -10.96 2.04 -5.86
CA GLY A 39 -11.11 2.90 -7.02
C GLY A 39 -10.44 4.27 -6.87
N ASP A 40 -10.03 4.67 -5.66
CA ASP A 40 -9.40 5.96 -5.45
C ASP A 40 -8.02 6.04 -6.09
N ALA A 41 -7.74 7.18 -6.73
CA ALA A 41 -6.41 7.53 -7.19
C ALA A 41 -5.56 8.05 -6.03
N VAL A 42 -4.38 7.46 -5.82
CA VAL A 42 -3.51 7.77 -4.68
C VAL A 42 -2.05 7.97 -5.10
N SER A 43 -1.32 8.77 -4.34
CA SER A 43 0.15 8.80 -4.39
C SER A 43 0.73 7.76 -3.44
N VAL A 44 1.80 7.07 -3.85
CA VAL A 44 2.55 6.15 -2.98
C VAL A 44 3.95 6.69 -2.78
N HIS A 45 4.38 6.75 -1.51
CA HIS A 45 5.71 7.20 -1.14
C HIS A 45 6.47 6.02 -0.51
N PHE A 46 7.66 5.76 -1.03
CA PHE A 46 8.59 4.75 -0.51
C PHE A 46 9.78 5.48 0.13
N PRO A 47 9.83 5.58 1.47
CA PRO A 47 10.95 6.20 2.16
C PRO A 47 12.24 5.46 1.81
N LYS A 48 13.27 6.21 1.39
CA LYS A 48 14.54 5.63 0.93
C LYS A 48 15.20 4.75 2.00
N ASP A 49 15.12 5.16 3.25
CA ASP A 49 15.65 4.47 4.43
C ASP A 49 14.92 3.16 4.75
N ALA A 50 13.67 3.01 4.29
CA ALA A 50 12.89 1.77 4.41
C ALA A 50 13.03 0.82 3.20
N CYS A 51 13.77 1.23 2.16
CA CYS A 51 13.89 0.47 0.91
C CYS A 51 15.22 -0.29 0.84
N VAL A 52 15.14 -1.55 0.40
CA VAL A 52 16.32 -2.40 0.12
C VAL A 52 16.31 -2.79 -1.36
N VAL A 53 17.43 -2.63 -2.03
CA VAL A 53 17.63 -3.09 -3.41
C VAL A 53 18.40 -4.40 -3.38
N LEU A 54 17.86 -5.42 -4.01
CA LEU A 54 18.50 -6.72 -4.18
C LEU A 54 19.09 -6.79 -5.59
N GLY A 55 20.32 -7.27 -5.72
CA GLY A 55 20.91 -7.59 -7.02
C GLY A 55 20.43 -8.96 -7.52
N ASP A 56 20.56 -9.19 -8.82
CA ASP A 56 20.39 -10.53 -9.38
C ASP A 56 21.52 -11.45 -8.88
N ALA A 57 21.18 -12.71 -8.57
CA ALA A 57 22.13 -13.74 -8.14
C ALA A 57 22.87 -14.39 -9.31
#